data_AF-A0A7S2SNA8-F1
#
_entry.id   AF-A0A7S2SNA8-F1
#
_cell.length_a   1.000
_cell.length_b   1.000
_cell.length_c   1.000
_cell.angle_alpha   90.00
_cell.angle_beta   90.00
_cell.angle_gamma   90.00
#
_symmetry.space_group_name_H-M   'P 1'
#
loop_
_entity.id
_entity.type
_entity.pdbx_description
1 polymer ?
#
loop_
_entity_poly.entity_id
_entity_poly.type
_entity_poly.pdbx_seq_one_letter_code
_entity_poly.pdbx_strand_id
1 'polypeptide(L)'
;DFTRPRTMKSVVSLPLVVGILALAAVTGSPGDHQLALPLVEIHASTPREFGRRMGAAAKTLIARRFAQCEELHDLLRAVHTSAEGKAVYGAFFRNASAAFPQYMEEIRGIAEGAGRTVEEIFVMNMREELGYFVPLGAHSSGAPPPPGDDWEQCSDYMIKDASYAAGMHNEDSGVEDLNTTFFLHAHLSYSAPDFPEEHFAPSRPGSAPRSPRATLRGAPWTGPPREFFAYVYSGDLPSGAFGWTPSSGLAFSLNYVRPSEGVLGGYGRGFLSRGLLDARDLDEAMDLITSWGQAGGHNYQLFDYVQRRGLNVEAAN
;
A
#
# COMPACT_ATOMS: atom_id res chain seq x y z
N ASP A 1 7.85 40.55 -29.58
CA ASP A 1 6.68 39.84 -29.05
C ASP A 1 7.12 38.98 -27.88
N PHE A 2 6.83 39.43 -26.65
CA PHE A 2 7.36 38.93 -25.38
C PHE A 2 6.22 38.29 -24.58
N THR A 3 5.88 37.02 -24.83
CA THR A 3 4.81 36.31 -24.09
C THR A 3 5.02 34.78 -24.03
N ARG A 4 6.23 34.31 -23.66
CA ARG A 4 6.40 32.93 -23.16
C ARG A 4 6.71 32.97 -21.66
N PRO A 5 5.89 32.36 -20.78
CA PRO A 5 6.28 32.18 -19.39
C PRO A 5 7.52 31.30 -19.32
N ARG A 6 8.56 31.81 -18.67
CA ARG A 6 9.78 31.06 -18.35
C ARG A 6 9.43 29.96 -17.35
N THR A 7 9.87 28.75 -17.62
CA THR A 7 9.84 27.63 -16.68
C THR A 7 10.65 28.00 -15.43
N MET A 8 10.01 28.02 -14.27
CA MET A 8 10.69 28.15 -12.99
C MET A 8 11.00 26.74 -12.50
N LYS A 9 12.25 26.29 -12.72
CA LYS A 9 12.79 25.09 -12.08
C LYS A 9 13.27 25.48 -10.69
N SER A 10 12.60 24.97 -9.67
CA SER A 10 13.07 25.06 -8.29
C SER A 10 13.92 23.82 -7.99
N VAL A 11 15.24 23.99 -7.97
CA VAL A 11 16.18 23.04 -7.36
C VAL A 11 16.65 23.69 -6.07
N VAL A 12 16.37 23.06 -4.94
CA VAL A 12 16.99 23.42 -3.66
C VAL A 12 17.75 22.19 -3.20
N SER A 13 19.08 22.29 -3.25
CA SER A 13 20.00 21.35 -2.63
C SER A 13 20.47 21.94 -1.31
N LEU A 14 20.26 21.22 -0.21
CA LEU A 14 21.06 21.40 1.01
C LEU A 14 21.79 20.08 1.26
N PRO A 15 23.11 20.12 1.56
CA PRO A 15 23.87 18.92 1.79
C PRO A 15 23.59 18.38 3.19
N LEU A 16 23.48 17.05 3.28
CA LEU A 16 23.70 16.26 4.49
C LEU A 16 22.59 16.25 5.57
N VAL A 17 21.36 15.91 5.20
CA VAL A 17 20.39 15.21 6.05
C VAL A 17 19.58 14.30 5.13
N VAL A 18 19.26 13.07 5.53
CA VAL A 18 18.24 12.26 4.82
C VAL A 18 16.91 13.00 4.99
N GLY A 19 16.65 13.96 4.10
CA GLY A 19 15.44 14.76 4.08
C GLY A 19 14.43 14.08 3.16
N ILE A 20 13.50 13.32 3.73
CA ILE A 20 12.35 12.81 2.97
C ILE A 20 11.34 13.95 2.93
N LEU A 21 11.24 14.62 1.78
CA LEU A 21 10.28 15.68 1.50
C LEU A 21 9.10 15.09 0.73
N ALA A 22 7.94 14.96 1.37
CA ALA A 22 6.68 14.70 0.68
C ALA A 22 6.14 16.05 0.17
N LEU A 23 6.01 16.21 -1.16
CA LEU A 23 5.43 17.39 -1.78
C LEU A 23 4.21 16.96 -2.60
N ALA A 24 3.01 17.37 -2.18
CA ALA A 24 1.79 17.15 -2.96
C ALA A 24 1.61 18.31 -3.96
N ALA A 25 1.59 18.01 -5.26
CA ALA A 25 1.26 18.96 -6.31
C ALA A 25 0.01 18.47 -7.04
N VAL A 26 -1.08 19.25 -7.03
CA VAL A 26 -2.29 18.96 -7.82
C VAL A 26 -2.26 19.79 -9.09
N THR A 27 -2.31 19.12 -10.23
CA THR A 27 -2.62 19.75 -11.51
C THR A 27 -4.15 19.79 -11.68
N GLY A 28 -4.77 20.83 -11.15
CA GLY A 28 -6.18 21.16 -11.34
C GLY A 28 -6.36 22.67 -11.47
N SER A 29 -7.38 23.10 -12.22
CA SER A 29 -7.71 24.52 -12.41
C SER A 29 -7.68 25.30 -11.08
N PRO A 30 -7.20 26.56 -11.06
CA PRO A 30 -7.01 27.32 -9.84
C PRO A 30 -8.36 27.65 -9.18
N GLY A 31 -8.77 26.80 -8.25
CA GLY A 31 -9.95 26.99 -7.40
C GLY A 31 -9.78 26.18 -6.12
N ASP A 32 -9.56 26.86 -5.00
CA ASP A 32 -9.78 26.51 -3.59
C ASP A 32 -9.39 25.13 -3.00
N HIS A 33 -8.74 24.22 -3.73
CA HIS A 33 -8.29 22.95 -3.16
C HIS A 33 -6.94 23.10 -2.45
N GLN A 34 -6.96 23.66 -1.24
CA GLN A 34 -5.83 23.51 -0.31
C GLN A 34 -5.80 22.05 0.13
N LEU A 35 -4.94 21.24 -0.50
CA LEU A 35 -4.68 19.88 -0.06
C LEU A 35 -4.14 19.92 1.37
N ALA A 36 -4.93 19.40 2.31
CA ALA A 36 -4.43 19.05 3.62
C ALA A 36 -4.02 17.59 3.59
N LEU A 37 -2.73 17.30 3.82
CA LEU A 37 -2.24 15.96 4.09
C LEU A 37 -1.96 15.87 5.60
N PRO A 38 -2.94 15.43 6.42
CA PRO A 38 -2.78 15.43 7.87
C PRO A 38 -1.69 14.46 8.30
N LEU A 39 -0.91 14.81 9.31
CA LEU A 39 -0.03 13.87 10.00
C LEU A 39 -0.81 13.22 11.15
N VAL A 40 -0.90 11.90 11.14
CA VAL A 40 -1.52 11.09 12.19
C VAL A 40 -0.43 10.28 12.87
N GLU A 41 -0.24 10.51 14.17
CA GLU A 41 0.72 9.77 14.99
C GLU A 41 -0.01 8.71 15.82
N ILE A 42 0.46 7.45 15.78
CA ILE A 42 -0.18 6.33 16.45
C ILE A 42 0.83 5.52 17.25
N HIS A 43 0.53 5.35 18.54
CA HIS A 43 1.23 4.44 19.43
C HIS A 43 0.33 3.25 19.76
N ALA A 44 0.82 2.03 19.59
CA ALA A 44 0.03 0.83 19.84
C ALA A 44 0.86 -0.37 20.33
N SER A 45 0.22 -1.19 21.15
CA SER A 45 0.79 -2.39 21.75
C SER A 45 0.24 -3.69 21.17
N THR A 46 -0.82 -3.60 20.35
CA THR A 46 -1.38 -4.75 19.60
C THR A 46 -1.82 -4.31 18.19
N PRO A 47 -1.89 -5.23 17.21
CA PRO A 47 -2.38 -4.92 15.87
C PRO A 47 -3.82 -4.38 15.87
N ARG A 48 -4.70 -4.98 16.68
CA ARG A 48 -6.09 -4.53 16.84
C ARG A 48 -6.20 -3.11 17.38
N GLU A 49 -5.37 -2.78 18.39
CA GLU A 49 -5.30 -1.43 18.93
C GLU A 49 -4.78 -0.43 17.89
N PHE A 50 -3.74 -0.79 17.15
CA PHE A 50 -3.18 0.03 16.09
C PHE A 50 -4.24 0.40 15.06
N GLY A 51 -4.92 -0.60 14.50
CA GLY A 51 -6.03 -0.41 13.57
C GLY A 51 -7.14 0.46 14.17
N ARG A 52 -7.54 0.20 15.42
CA ARG A 52 -8.61 0.96 16.10
C ARG A 52 -8.28 2.43 16.29
N ARG A 53 -7.03 2.75 16.65
CA ARG A 53 -6.56 4.13 16.77
C ARG A 53 -6.52 4.82 15.40
N MET A 54 -6.05 4.10 14.37
CA MET A 54 -5.99 4.63 13.01
C MET A 54 -7.38 4.90 12.44
N GLY A 55 -8.29 3.93 12.55
CA GLY A 55 -9.68 4.07 12.11
C GLY A 55 -10.42 5.19 12.85
N ALA A 56 -10.14 5.39 14.15
CA ALA A 56 -10.73 6.49 14.91
C ALA A 56 -10.19 7.86 14.47
N ALA A 57 -8.88 7.97 14.25
CA ALA A 57 -8.24 9.21 13.78
C ALA A 57 -8.70 9.59 12.36
N ALA A 58 -8.87 8.61 11.48
CA ALA A 58 -9.28 8.80 10.09
C ALA A 58 -10.79 8.66 9.87
N LYS A 59 -11.62 8.55 10.93
CA LYS A 59 -13.05 8.18 10.82
C LYS A 59 -13.83 9.01 9.79
N THR A 60 -13.66 10.34 9.83
CA THR A 60 -14.35 11.25 8.90
C THR A 60 -13.81 11.12 7.47
N LEU A 61 -12.51 10.90 7.31
CA LEU A 61 -11.88 10.70 6.00
C LEU A 61 -12.34 9.37 5.37
N ILE A 62 -12.37 8.29 6.15
CA ILE A 62 -12.90 6.98 5.75
C ILE A 62 -14.36 7.12 5.31
N ALA A 63 -15.18 7.77 6.13
CA ALA A 63 -16.59 7.94 5.79
C ALA A 63 -16.81 8.74 4.50
N ARG A 64 -15.99 9.77 4.26
CA ARG A 64 -16.01 10.56 3.04
C ARG A 64 -15.57 9.75 1.82
N ARG A 65 -14.40 9.08 1.89
CA ARG A 65 -13.87 8.26 0.80
C ARG A 65 -14.87 7.18 0.40
N PHE A 66 -15.43 6.47 1.37
CA PHE A 66 -16.35 5.37 1.11
C PHE A 66 -17.64 5.88 0.46
N ALA A 67 -18.16 7.03 0.88
CA ALA A 67 -19.34 7.63 0.27
C ALA A 67 -19.10 8.07 -1.20
N GLN A 68 -17.87 8.34 -1.59
CA GLN A 68 -17.48 8.79 -2.93
C GLN A 68 -17.01 7.64 -3.84
N CYS A 69 -16.72 6.47 -3.29
CA CYS A 69 -16.16 5.34 -4.02
C CYS A 69 -17.27 4.45 -4.60
N GLU A 70 -17.64 4.69 -5.86
CA GLU A 70 -18.65 3.88 -6.58
C GLU A 70 -18.22 2.41 -6.72
N GLU A 71 -16.93 2.18 -6.98
CA GLU A 71 -16.36 0.85 -7.11
C GLU A 71 -16.51 0.01 -5.82
N LEU A 72 -16.29 0.61 -4.64
CA LEU A 72 -16.53 -0.04 -3.35
C LEU A 72 -18.01 -0.46 -3.23
N HIS A 73 -18.94 0.42 -3.60
CA HIS A 73 -20.37 0.12 -3.50
C HIS A 73 -20.79 -1.01 -4.44
N ASP A 74 -20.25 -1.05 -5.66
CA ASP A 74 -20.53 -2.10 -6.63
C ASP A 74 -19.92 -3.44 -6.21
N LEU A 75 -18.70 -3.45 -5.68
CA LEU A 75 -18.08 -4.63 -5.09
C LEU A 75 -18.88 -5.18 -3.92
N LEU A 76 -19.27 -4.34 -2.96
CA LEU A 76 -20.09 -4.75 -1.83
C LEU A 76 -21.44 -5.32 -2.29
N ARG A 77 -22.08 -4.70 -3.28
CA ARG A 77 -23.32 -5.23 -3.87
C ARG A 77 -23.09 -6.62 -4.46
N ALA A 78 -22.02 -6.83 -5.21
CA ALA A 78 -21.70 -8.14 -5.79
C ALA A 78 -21.43 -9.20 -4.72
N VAL A 79 -20.69 -8.85 -3.67
CA VAL A 79 -20.39 -9.71 -2.50
C VAL A 79 -21.68 -10.07 -1.75
N HIS A 80 -22.68 -9.21 -1.69
CA HIS A 80 -23.93 -9.52 -0.97
C HIS A 80 -24.97 -10.26 -1.81
N THR A 81 -25.04 -9.97 -3.10
CA THR A 81 -26.18 -10.38 -3.94
C THR A 81 -25.88 -11.54 -4.88
N SER A 82 -24.62 -11.81 -5.22
CA SER A 82 -24.25 -12.86 -6.19
C SER A 82 -23.55 -14.05 -5.51
N ALA A 83 -23.78 -15.27 -6.00
CA ALA A 83 -23.09 -16.45 -5.50
C ALA A 83 -21.58 -16.42 -5.84
N GLU A 84 -21.26 -15.88 -7.01
CA GLU A 84 -19.89 -15.67 -7.49
C GLU A 84 -19.13 -14.67 -6.62
N GLY A 85 -19.68 -13.47 -6.40
CA GLY A 85 -19.07 -12.46 -5.54
C GLY A 85 -18.83 -12.95 -4.11
N LYS A 86 -19.77 -13.72 -3.54
CA LYS A 86 -19.57 -14.39 -2.23
C LYS A 86 -18.41 -15.38 -2.25
N ALA A 87 -18.30 -16.18 -3.31
CA ALA A 87 -17.23 -17.16 -3.45
C ALA A 87 -15.86 -16.49 -3.60
N VAL A 88 -15.78 -15.44 -4.43
CA VAL A 88 -14.57 -14.63 -4.66
C VAL A 88 -14.13 -13.97 -3.36
N TYR A 89 -14.99 -13.17 -2.71
CA TYR A 89 -14.69 -12.54 -1.42
C TYR A 89 -14.25 -13.59 -0.40
N GLY A 90 -14.96 -14.72 -0.32
CA GLY A 90 -14.63 -15.80 0.60
C GLY A 90 -13.24 -16.38 0.36
N ALA A 91 -12.79 -16.51 -0.89
CA ALA A 91 -11.44 -16.99 -1.21
C ALA A 91 -10.37 -16.01 -0.70
N PHE A 92 -10.49 -14.72 -1.06
CA PHE A 92 -9.58 -13.68 -0.60
C PHE A 92 -9.54 -13.55 0.92
N PHE A 93 -10.71 -13.47 1.56
CA PHE A 93 -10.79 -13.29 3.01
C PHE A 93 -10.18 -14.46 3.78
N ARG A 94 -10.44 -15.70 3.36
CA ARG A 94 -9.85 -16.89 3.98
C ARG A 94 -8.32 -16.90 3.83
N ASN A 95 -7.83 -16.63 2.63
CA ASN A 95 -6.41 -16.70 2.32
C ASN A 95 -5.63 -15.59 3.04
N ALA A 96 -6.12 -14.35 3.01
CA ALA A 96 -5.55 -13.24 3.77
C ALA A 96 -5.59 -13.50 5.29
N SER A 97 -6.68 -14.09 5.81
CA SER A 97 -6.77 -14.46 7.23
C SER A 97 -5.78 -15.54 7.66
N ALA A 98 -5.49 -16.49 6.78
CA ALA A 98 -4.50 -17.53 7.04
C ALA A 98 -3.07 -16.99 6.96
N ALA A 99 -2.79 -16.17 5.95
CA ALA A 99 -1.44 -15.66 5.66
C ALA A 99 -1.03 -14.48 6.57
N PHE A 100 -1.95 -13.55 6.84
CA PHE A 100 -1.67 -12.31 7.54
C PHE A 100 -2.61 -12.06 8.74
N PRO A 101 -2.63 -12.96 9.74
CA PRO A 101 -3.55 -12.85 10.87
C PRO A 101 -3.37 -11.53 11.66
N GLN A 102 -2.15 -11.00 11.76
CA GLN A 102 -1.92 -9.71 12.42
C GLN A 102 -2.49 -8.53 11.63
N TYR A 103 -2.31 -8.48 10.31
CA TYR A 103 -2.89 -7.43 9.47
C TYR A 103 -4.41 -7.52 9.40
N MET A 104 -4.96 -8.74 9.50
CA MET A 104 -6.41 -8.89 9.69
C MET A 104 -6.89 -8.32 11.02
N GLU A 105 -6.11 -8.41 12.10
CA GLU A 105 -6.42 -7.71 13.35
C GLU A 105 -6.32 -6.18 13.19
N GLU A 106 -5.38 -5.66 12.39
CA GLU A 106 -5.35 -4.23 12.03
C GLU A 106 -6.63 -3.83 11.25
N ILE A 107 -7.02 -4.55 10.20
CA ILE A 107 -8.27 -4.32 9.42
C ILE A 107 -9.49 -4.30 10.33
N ARG A 108 -9.58 -5.30 11.20
CA ARG A 108 -10.62 -5.39 12.22
C ARG A 108 -10.60 -4.15 13.12
N GLY A 109 -9.43 -3.72 13.57
CA GLY A 109 -9.26 -2.51 14.37
C GLY A 109 -9.76 -1.27 13.62
N ILE A 110 -9.35 -1.08 12.36
CA ILE A 110 -9.77 0.04 11.52
C ILE A 110 -11.30 0.11 11.46
N ALA A 111 -11.95 -1.03 11.24
CA ALA A 111 -13.41 -1.14 11.23
C ALA A 111 -14.03 -0.65 12.55
N GLU A 112 -13.49 -1.09 13.70
CA GLU A 112 -13.95 -0.63 15.03
C GLU A 112 -13.77 0.88 15.23
N GLY A 113 -12.59 1.41 14.92
CA GLY A 113 -12.28 2.82 15.10
C GLY A 113 -13.13 3.73 14.21
N ALA A 114 -13.33 3.31 12.96
CA ALA A 114 -14.10 4.04 11.97
C ALA A 114 -15.62 3.90 12.16
N GLY A 115 -16.09 2.90 12.92
CA GLY A 115 -17.51 2.54 12.98
C GLY A 115 -18.02 1.97 11.66
N ARG A 116 -17.19 1.13 11.01
CA ARG A 116 -17.48 0.41 9.77
C ARG A 116 -17.48 -1.09 10.01
N THR A 117 -17.94 -1.86 9.04
CA THR A 117 -17.87 -3.32 9.08
C THR A 117 -16.47 -3.80 8.64
N VAL A 118 -16.07 -4.98 9.12
CA VAL A 118 -14.83 -5.63 8.67
C VAL A 118 -14.87 -5.91 7.17
N GLU A 119 -16.06 -6.23 6.63
CA GLU A 119 -16.26 -6.47 5.20
C GLU A 119 -16.07 -5.20 4.37
N GLU A 120 -16.62 -4.05 4.76
CA GLU A 120 -16.37 -2.77 4.08
C GLU A 120 -14.87 -2.44 4.03
N ILE A 121 -14.17 -2.56 5.16
CA ILE A 121 -12.72 -2.28 5.21
C ILE A 121 -11.93 -3.30 4.37
N PHE A 122 -12.25 -4.58 4.48
CA PHE A 122 -11.56 -5.62 3.73
C PHE A 122 -11.77 -5.48 2.22
N VAL A 123 -13.02 -5.24 1.78
CA VAL A 123 -13.32 -5.00 0.36
C VAL A 123 -12.59 -3.76 -0.15
N MET A 124 -12.48 -2.69 0.65
CA MET A 124 -11.70 -1.52 0.27
C MET A 124 -10.22 -1.85 0.05
N ASN A 125 -9.62 -2.63 0.96
CA ASN A 125 -8.23 -3.06 0.87
C ASN A 125 -7.95 -4.02 -0.30
N MET A 126 -8.98 -4.64 -0.86
CA MET A 126 -8.90 -5.63 -1.93
C MET A 126 -9.56 -5.14 -3.23
N ARG A 127 -9.80 -3.83 -3.35
CA ARG A 127 -10.61 -3.25 -4.43
C ARG A 127 -10.01 -3.54 -5.81
N GLU A 128 -8.71 -3.34 -5.96
CA GLU A 128 -7.94 -3.67 -7.17
C GLU A 128 -8.04 -5.16 -7.53
N GLU A 129 -7.89 -6.03 -6.54
CA GLU A 129 -7.85 -7.48 -6.73
C GLU A 129 -9.23 -8.09 -7.02
N LEU A 130 -10.25 -7.64 -6.31
CA LEU A 130 -11.63 -8.09 -6.52
C LEU A 130 -12.14 -7.63 -7.89
N GLY A 131 -11.65 -6.48 -8.39
CA GLY A 131 -11.98 -5.94 -9.71
C GLY A 131 -11.61 -6.85 -10.89
N TYR A 132 -10.72 -7.84 -10.70
CA TYR A 132 -10.43 -8.86 -11.73
C TYR A 132 -11.54 -9.90 -11.91
N PHE A 133 -12.33 -10.14 -10.86
CA PHE A 133 -13.27 -11.27 -10.79
C PHE A 133 -14.72 -10.81 -10.71
N VAL A 134 -14.96 -9.58 -10.26
CA VAL A 134 -16.30 -9.01 -10.20
C VAL A 134 -16.51 -8.11 -11.42
N PRO A 135 -17.52 -8.37 -12.27
CA PRO A 135 -17.82 -7.52 -13.40
C PRO A 135 -18.44 -6.20 -12.91
N LEU A 136 -17.61 -5.16 -12.74
CA LEU A 136 -18.03 -3.84 -12.21
C LEU A 136 -18.44 -2.84 -13.32
N GLY A 137 -18.69 -3.31 -14.55
CA GLY A 137 -19.04 -2.42 -15.66
C GLY A 137 -17.95 -1.37 -15.93
N ALA A 138 -18.32 -0.10 -16.08
CA ALA A 138 -17.39 1.00 -16.37
C ALA A 138 -16.54 1.45 -15.15
N HIS A 139 -16.83 0.94 -13.94
CA HIS A 139 -16.21 1.38 -12.69
C HIS A 139 -15.16 0.41 -12.14
N SER A 140 -14.84 -0.69 -12.85
CA SER A 140 -13.74 -1.57 -12.43
C SER A 140 -12.39 -0.93 -12.71
N SER A 141 -11.54 -0.87 -11.69
CA SER A 141 -10.06 -0.79 -11.81
C SER A 141 -9.47 -1.83 -12.79
N GLY A 142 -10.22 -2.92 -13.05
CA GLY A 142 -9.95 -4.00 -13.99
C GLY A 142 -10.58 -3.91 -15.40
N ALA A 143 -11.34 -2.87 -15.78
CA ALA A 143 -11.75 -2.66 -17.18
C ALA A 143 -10.74 -1.74 -17.87
N PRO A 144 -10.34 -1.98 -19.13
CA PRO A 144 -9.60 -0.96 -19.86
C PRO A 144 -10.47 0.30 -19.88
N PRO A 145 -9.97 1.45 -19.42
CA PRO A 145 -10.72 2.68 -19.48
C PRO A 145 -11.05 2.98 -20.95
N PRO A 146 -12.13 3.74 -21.19
CA PRO A 146 -12.40 4.28 -22.51
C PRO A 146 -11.15 4.94 -23.11
N PRO A 147 -10.94 4.89 -24.44
CA PRO A 147 -9.82 5.58 -25.06
C PRO A 147 -9.84 7.07 -24.71
N GLY A 148 -8.84 7.55 -23.96
CA GLY A 148 -8.71 8.95 -23.56
C GLY A 148 -8.99 9.25 -22.08
N ASP A 149 -9.37 8.26 -21.28
CA ASP A 149 -9.39 8.40 -19.82
C ASP A 149 -8.00 8.07 -19.24
N ASP A 150 -7.52 8.98 -18.40
CA ASP A 150 -6.20 8.90 -17.77
C ASP A 150 -6.19 7.76 -16.75
N TRP A 151 -5.34 6.77 -16.98
CA TRP A 151 -4.96 5.81 -15.95
C TRP A 151 -4.35 6.55 -14.74
N GLU A 152 -4.54 6.02 -13.53
CA GLU A 152 -3.66 6.34 -12.39
C GLU A 152 -2.21 6.05 -12.81
N GLN A 153 -1.40 7.10 -12.97
CA GLN A 153 -0.07 7.05 -13.58
C GLN A 153 0.98 7.60 -12.63
N CYS A 154 1.12 6.94 -11.48
CA CYS A 154 2.24 7.20 -10.59
C CYS A 154 3.58 7.08 -11.35
N SER A 155 4.51 7.98 -11.04
CA SER A 155 5.84 8.02 -11.62
C SER A 155 6.91 8.04 -10.54
N ASP A 156 7.96 7.26 -10.79
CA ASP A 156 9.09 7.16 -9.88
C ASP A 156 10.40 7.59 -10.51
N TYR A 157 11.24 8.23 -9.70
CA TYR A 157 12.61 8.56 -10.04
C TYR A 157 13.55 8.03 -8.97
N MET A 158 14.50 7.20 -9.40
CA MET A 158 15.63 6.79 -8.57
C MET A 158 16.92 7.38 -9.14
N ILE A 159 17.64 8.14 -8.33
CA ILE A 159 18.90 8.79 -8.72
C ILE A 159 19.98 8.35 -7.74
N LYS A 160 21.14 7.95 -8.28
CA LYS A 160 22.32 7.60 -7.49
C LYS A 160 23.58 8.19 -8.13
N ASP A 161 24.39 8.82 -7.29
CA ASP A 161 25.75 9.26 -7.59
C ASP A 161 26.70 8.86 -6.43
N ALA A 162 28.00 9.14 -6.55
CA ALA A 162 29.01 8.86 -5.53
C ALA A 162 28.68 9.51 -4.17
N SER A 163 28.00 10.66 -4.18
CA SER A 163 27.74 11.47 -2.99
C SER A 163 26.31 11.40 -2.46
N TYR A 164 25.33 11.01 -3.29
CA TYR A 164 23.91 10.99 -2.90
C TYR A 164 23.15 9.85 -3.58
N ALA A 165 22.06 9.42 -2.95
CA ALA A 165 21.08 8.54 -3.55
C ALA A 165 19.68 8.96 -3.07
N ALA A 166 18.71 9.01 -3.97
CA ALA A 166 17.36 9.49 -3.69
C ALA A 166 16.32 8.71 -4.50
N GLY A 167 15.16 8.50 -3.88
CA GLY A 167 13.92 8.05 -4.52
C GLY A 167 12.87 9.16 -4.44
N MET A 168 12.03 9.28 -5.48
CA MET A 168 10.94 10.24 -5.56
C MET A 168 9.76 9.57 -6.23
N HIS A 169 8.55 9.91 -5.78
CA HIS A 169 7.29 9.34 -6.24
C HIS A 169 6.23 10.44 -6.29
N ASN A 170 5.51 10.58 -7.40
CA ASN A 170 4.19 11.24 -7.39
C ASN A 170 3.11 10.17 -7.29
N GLU A 171 2.08 10.52 -6.53
CA GLU A 171 0.94 9.64 -6.29
C GLU A 171 -0.27 10.22 -7.03
N ASP A 172 -0.73 9.50 -8.05
CA ASP A 172 -1.87 9.83 -8.88
C ASP A 172 -2.99 8.84 -8.59
N SER A 173 -4.14 9.32 -8.12
CA SER A 173 -5.24 8.48 -7.65
C SER A 173 -6.62 9.04 -8.04
N GLY A 174 -7.65 8.21 -7.87
CA GLY A 174 -9.04 8.55 -8.10
C GLY A 174 -9.56 9.74 -7.29
N VAL A 175 -10.68 10.31 -7.74
CA VAL A 175 -11.31 11.49 -7.14
C VAL A 175 -11.77 11.25 -5.69
N GLU A 176 -12.04 10.01 -5.32
CA GLU A 176 -12.38 9.58 -3.96
C GLU A 176 -11.23 9.80 -2.96
N ASP A 177 -9.98 9.84 -3.45
CA ASP A 177 -8.78 10.00 -2.64
C ASP A 177 -8.44 11.48 -2.34
N LEU A 178 -9.09 12.41 -3.06
CA LEU A 178 -8.92 13.86 -2.86
C LEU A 178 -9.36 14.28 -1.45
N ASN A 179 -8.38 14.68 -0.64
CA ASN A 179 -8.56 15.03 0.78
C ASN A 179 -9.14 13.90 1.63
N THR A 180 -8.87 12.64 1.26
CA THR A 180 -9.16 11.47 2.08
C THR A 180 -7.94 10.59 2.30
N THR A 181 -6.74 11.16 2.14
CA THR A 181 -5.47 10.52 2.47
C THR A 181 -4.78 11.23 3.63
N PHE A 182 -3.85 10.55 4.30
CA PHE A 182 -3.09 11.10 5.40
C PHE A 182 -1.68 10.51 5.47
N PHE A 183 -0.78 11.23 6.14
CA PHE A 183 0.54 10.75 6.49
C PHE A 183 0.50 10.09 7.85
N LEU A 184 0.96 8.86 7.96
CA LEU A 184 1.01 8.10 9.19
C LEU A 184 2.43 8.07 9.75
N HIS A 185 2.55 8.25 11.06
CA HIS A 185 3.73 7.96 11.84
C HIS A 185 3.37 6.97 12.94
N ALA A 186 3.87 5.74 12.85
CA ALA A 186 3.49 4.64 13.73
C ALA A 186 4.62 4.25 14.68
N HIS A 187 4.26 3.95 15.94
CA HIS A 187 5.12 3.41 16.98
C HIS A 187 4.50 2.13 17.56
N LEU A 188 5.09 0.98 17.25
CA LEU A 188 4.52 -0.34 17.54
C LEU A 188 5.37 -1.11 18.53
N SER A 189 4.78 -1.51 19.65
CA SER A 189 5.46 -2.31 20.69
C SER A 189 5.18 -3.82 20.58
N TYR A 190 4.66 -4.27 19.43
CA TYR A 190 4.42 -5.68 19.13
C TYR A 190 5.29 -6.18 17.98
N SER A 191 5.53 -7.49 17.98
CA SER A 191 6.38 -8.15 16.98
C SER A 191 5.81 -7.98 15.59
N ALA A 192 6.69 -7.86 14.59
CA ALA A 192 6.28 -8.03 13.20
C ALA A 192 5.63 -9.40 13.03
N PRO A 193 4.64 -9.55 12.13
CA PRO A 193 4.23 -10.88 11.71
C PRO A 193 5.38 -11.59 11.00
N ASP A 194 5.29 -12.90 11.03
CA ASP A 194 6.12 -13.74 10.19
C ASP A 194 5.55 -13.64 8.79
N PHE A 195 6.39 -13.34 7.78
CA PHE A 195 5.92 -13.45 6.41
C PHE A 195 5.59 -14.91 6.13
N PRO A 196 4.49 -15.20 5.42
CA PRO A 196 4.15 -16.57 5.06
C PRO A 196 5.35 -17.23 4.40
N GLU A 197 5.88 -18.32 4.99
CA GLU A 197 7.09 -18.97 4.46
C GLU A 197 6.82 -19.54 3.06
N GLU A 198 5.68 -20.20 2.85
CA GLU A 198 5.22 -20.71 1.54
C GLU A 198 3.75 -21.11 1.61
N HIS A 199 2.76 -20.33 1.14
CA HIS A 199 1.40 -20.88 0.97
C HIS A 199 0.55 -20.12 -0.07
N PHE A 200 0.63 -20.52 -1.35
CA PHE A 200 -0.50 -20.88 -2.23
C PHE A 200 0.07 -21.37 -3.58
N ALA A 201 0.36 -22.67 -3.71
CA ALA A 201 0.79 -23.42 -4.90
C ALA A 201 2.28 -23.28 -5.33
N PRO A 202 2.83 -24.30 -6.02
CA PRO A 202 4.21 -24.73 -5.86
C PRO A 202 5.17 -23.71 -6.46
N SER A 203 6.31 -23.56 -5.77
CA SER A 203 7.56 -23.08 -6.35
C SER A 203 7.63 -23.45 -7.83
N ARG A 204 7.91 -22.48 -8.71
CA ARG A 204 8.12 -22.69 -10.14
C ARG A 204 8.84 -24.04 -10.36
N PRO A 205 8.32 -24.96 -11.20
CA PRO A 205 8.94 -26.27 -11.37
C PRO A 205 10.44 -26.12 -11.66
N GLY A 206 11.29 -26.57 -10.73
CA GLY A 206 12.75 -26.50 -10.83
C GLY A 206 13.46 -25.35 -10.11
N SER A 207 12.80 -24.50 -9.32
CA SER A 207 13.52 -23.57 -8.42
C SER A 207 14.04 -24.29 -7.17
N ALA A 208 15.31 -24.08 -6.83
CA ALA A 208 15.86 -24.60 -5.59
C ALA A 208 15.13 -23.99 -4.38
N PRO A 209 14.82 -24.77 -3.33
CA PRO A 209 14.27 -24.23 -2.09
C PRO A 209 15.24 -23.17 -1.55
N ARG A 210 14.73 -21.96 -1.31
CA ARG A 210 15.53 -20.92 -0.66
C ARG A 210 15.74 -21.32 0.80
N SER A 211 16.97 -21.17 1.28
CA SER A 211 17.30 -21.47 2.68
C SER A 211 16.41 -20.63 3.60
N PRO A 212 15.72 -21.22 4.60
CA PRO A 212 14.95 -20.45 5.56
C PRO A 212 15.90 -19.46 6.27
N ARG A 213 15.67 -18.16 6.05
CA ARG A 213 16.45 -17.10 6.70
C ARG A 213 16.01 -16.95 8.15
N ALA A 214 16.63 -17.77 9.01
CA ALA A 214 16.80 -17.67 10.46
C ALA A 214 15.77 -16.82 11.27
N THR A 215 14.74 -17.49 11.80
CA THR A 215 14.45 -17.67 13.26
C THR A 215 14.41 -16.47 14.24
N LEU A 216 14.12 -15.24 13.80
CA LEU A 216 13.69 -14.15 14.73
C LEU A 216 12.19 -13.84 14.65
N ARG A 217 11.48 -14.68 13.92
CA ARG A 217 10.08 -14.57 13.55
C ARG A 217 9.22 -15.32 14.58
N GLY A 218 8.21 -14.64 15.15
CA GLY A 218 7.31 -15.16 16.19
C GLY A 218 7.71 -14.94 17.66
N ALA A 219 8.94 -14.46 17.96
CA ALA A 219 9.33 -14.14 19.33
C ALA A 219 8.64 -12.85 19.83
N PRO A 220 8.20 -12.76 21.11
CA PRO A 220 7.67 -11.52 21.67
C PRO A 220 8.65 -10.35 21.50
N TRP A 221 8.15 -9.19 21.10
CA TRP A 221 8.97 -7.99 20.92
C TRP A 221 9.54 -7.51 22.26
N THR A 222 10.87 -7.44 22.36
CA THR A 222 11.56 -6.98 23.57
C THR A 222 12.40 -5.71 23.36
N GLY A 223 12.31 -5.10 22.17
CA GLY A 223 13.04 -3.88 21.80
C GLY A 223 12.28 -2.58 22.07
N PRO A 224 12.87 -1.41 21.75
CA PRO A 224 12.12 -0.14 21.68
C PRO A 224 11.00 -0.24 20.63
N PRO A 225 9.92 0.56 20.67
CA PRO A 225 8.86 0.44 19.66
C PRO A 225 9.40 0.54 18.23
N ARG A 226 8.93 -0.33 17.33
CA ARG A 226 9.22 -0.26 15.90
C ARG A 226 8.52 0.97 15.32
N GLU A 227 9.23 1.71 14.50
CA GLU A 227 8.75 2.96 13.92
C GLU A 227 8.69 2.84 12.40
N PHE A 228 7.62 3.35 11.80
CA PHE A 228 7.56 3.55 10.35
C PHE A 228 6.70 4.76 10.00
N PHE A 229 6.87 5.22 8.78
CA PHE A 229 6.08 6.28 8.17
C PHE A 229 5.46 5.78 6.87
N ALA A 230 4.23 6.21 6.58
CA ALA A 230 3.50 5.78 5.40
C ALA A 230 2.53 6.84 4.88
N TYR A 231 2.38 6.90 3.57
CA TYR A 231 1.19 7.50 2.97
C TYR A 231 0.04 6.49 3.01
N VAL A 232 -1.14 6.93 3.45
CA VAL A 232 -2.28 6.05 3.67
C VAL A 232 -3.53 6.63 3.02
N TYR A 233 -4.16 5.85 2.15
CA TYR A 233 -5.53 6.12 1.74
C TYR A 233 -6.48 5.70 2.86
N SER A 234 -7.44 6.55 3.19
CA SER A 234 -8.28 6.28 4.37
C SER A 234 -9.08 4.99 4.23
N GLY A 235 -8.89 4.08 5.18
CA GLY A 235 -9.55 2.77 5.22
C GLY A 235 -8.64 1.62 4.79
N ASP A 236 -7.46 1.92 4.24
CA ASP A 236 -6.49 0.92 3.84
C ASP A 236 -5.53 0.58 4.99
N LEU A 237 -4.92 -0.59 4.92
CA LEU A 237 -3.68 -0.89 5.64
C LEU A 237 -2.57 0.09 5.18
N PRO A 238 -1.66 0.50 6.08
CA PRO A 238 -0.53 1.31 5.68
C PRO A 238 0.51 0.44 4.97
N SER A 239 1.06 0.75 3.81
CA SER A 239 0.69 1.81 2.87
C SER A 239 -0.05 1.23 1.65
N GLY A 240 -0.48 2.09 0.75
CA GLY A 240 -0.85 1.68 -0.63
C GLY A 240 0.01 2.35 -1.69
N ALA A 241 0.98 3.18 -1.31
CA ALA A 241 1.75 4.00 -2.25
C ALA A 241 3.23 3.99 -1.88
N PHE A 242 3.58 4.61 -0.75
CA PHE A 242 4.96 4.69 -0.30
C PHE A 242 5.09 4.75 1.22
N GLY A 243 6.28 4.45 1.72
CA GLY A 243 6.61 4.53 3.12
C GLY A 243 8.06 4.16 3.41
N TRP A 244 8.48 4.32 4.67
CA TRP A 244 9.82 3.99 5.11
C TRP A 244 9.88 3.61 6.59
N THR A 245 10.91 2.85 6.93
CA THR A 245 11.15 2.31 8.28
C THR A 245 12.55 2.74 8.73
N PRO A 246 12.66 3.74 9.64
CA PRO A 246 13.94 4.29 10.09
C PRO A 246 14.96 3.24 10.55
N SER A 247 14.50 2.24 11.29
CA SER A 247 15.35 1.22 11.91
C SER A 247 15.93 0.21 10.94
N SER A 248 15.26 -0.08 9.81
CA SER A 248 15.78 -0.97 8.77
C SER A 248 16.59 -0.22 7.70
N GLY A 249 16.41 1.09 7.58
CA GLY A 249 17.04 1.85 6.50
C GLY A 249 16.28 1.74 5.18
N LEU A 250 15.09 1.13 5.17
CA LEU A 250 14.32 0.87 3.96
C LEU A 250 13.27 1.96 3.72
N ALA A 251 13.13 2.34 2.46
CA ALA A 251 12.02 3.08 1.91
C ALA A 251 11.51 2.36 0.66
N PHE A 252 10.23 2.56 0.34
CA PHE A 252 9.67 2.08 -0.91
C PHE A 252 8.60 3.01 -1.46
N SER A 253 8.39 2.90 -2.76
CA SER A 253 7.16 3.27 -3.47
C SER A 253 6.70 2.09 -4.32
N LEU A 254 5.46 2.16 -4.80
CA LEU A 254 4.92 1.16 -5.71
C LEU A 254 3.92 1.78 -6.69
N ASN A 255 3.84 1.19 -7.87
CA ASN A 255 2.89 1.53 -8.93
C ASN A 255 2.09 0.30 -9.33
N TYR A 256 0.84 0.50 -9.69
CA TYR A 256 0.04 -0.56 -10.27
C TYR A 256 0.44 -0.79 -11.74
N VAL A 257 0.73 -2.05 -12.13
CA VAL A 257 1.11 -2.40 -13.51
C VAL A 257 0.16 -3.38 -14.18
N ARG A 258 -0.94 -3.72 -13.50
CA ARG A 258 -2.12 -4.43 -14.00
C ARG A 258 -1.83 -5.56 -15.00
N PRO A 259 -1.50 -6.76 -14.51
CA PRO A 259 -1.51 -7.97 -15.33
C PRO A 259 -2.85 -8.18 -16.04
N SER A 260 -2.87 -8.94 -17.13
CA SER A 260 -4.10 -9.25 -17.86
C SER A 260 -5.06 -10.15 -17.07
N GLU A 261 -4.53 -10.93 -16.14
CA GLU A 261 -5.27 -11.88 -15.31
C GLU A 261 -4.85 -11.69 -13.85
N GLY A 262 -5.83 -11.74 -12.94
CA GLY A 262 -5.56 -11.75 -11.51
C GLY A 262 -5.50 -13.18 -10.96
N VAL A 263 -4.92 -13.35 -9.78
CA VAL A 263 -4.90 -14.64 -9.07
C VAL A 263 -6.01 -14.69 -8.01
N LEU A 264 -6.96 -15.61 -8.19
CA LEU A 264 -8.10 -15.75 -7.28
C LEU A 264 -7.64 -16.13 -5.87
N GLY A 265 -7.98 -15.30 -4.89
CA GLY A 265 -7.58 -15.51 -3.50
C GLY A 265 -6.11 -15.21 -3.22
N GLY A 266 -5.41 -14.55 -4.15
CA GLY A 266 -4.06 -14.07 -3.90
C GLY A 266 -4.02 -12.94 -2.87
N TYR A 267 -2.83 -12.53 -2.48
CA TYR A 267 -2.57 -11.44 -1.55
C TYR A 267 -2.74 -10.10 -2.24
N GLY A 268 -3.50 -9.21 -1.61
CA GLY A 268 -3.70 -7.86 -2.12
C GLY A 268 -2.52 -6.94 -1.84
N ARG A 269 -2.39 -5.90 -2.66
CA ARG A 269 -1.36 -4.86 -2.58
C ARG A 269 -1.10 -4.40 -1.15
N GLY A 270 -2.17 -4.01 -0.44
CA GLY A 270 -2.10 -3.46 0.92
C GLY A 270 -1.46 -4.38 1.95
N PHE A 271 -1.54 -5.70 1.76
CA PHE A 271 -0.89 -6.66 2.65
C PHE A 271 0.63 -6.72 2.40
N LEU A 272 1.04 -6.67 1.13
CA LEU A 272 2.44 -6.74 0.72
C LEU A 272 3.18 -5.44 1.06
N SER A 273 2.59 -4.29 0.75
CA SER A 273 3.14 -2.97 1.10
C SER A 273 3.19 -2.74 2.61
N ARG A 274 2.19 -3.22 3.37
CA ARG A 274 2.27 -3.23 4.84
C ARG A 274 3.42 -4.07 5.35
N GLY A 275 3.66 -5.21 4.71
CA GLY A 275 4.82 -6.05 4.99
C GLY A 275 6.15 -5.39 4.68
N LEU A 276 6.26 -4.58 3.63
CA LEU A 276 7.48 -3.82 3.34
C LEU A 276 7.88 -2.87 4.48
N LEU A 277 6.92 -2.31 5.21
CA LEU A 277 7.20 -1.49 6.41
C LEU A 277 7.72 -2.32 7.59
N ASP A 278 7.44 -3.63 7.62
CA ASP A 278 7.96 -4.57 8.62
C ASP A 278 9.28 -5.23 8.20
N ALA A 279 9.71 -5.07 6.94
CA ALA A 279 10.92 -5.69 6.42
C ALA A 279 12.19 -5.13 7.09
N ARG A 280 13.09 -6.05 7.48
CA ARG A 280 14.34 -5.72 8.18
C ARG A 280 15.46 -5.25 7.26
N ASP A 281 15.47 -5.71 6.02
CA ASP A 281 16.47 -5.41 5.03
C ASP A 281 15.91 -5.58 3.61
N LEU A 282 16.70 -5.14 2.62
CA LEU A 282 16.32 -5.16 1.21
C LEU A 282 16.06 -6.58 0.70
N ASP A 283 16.76 -7.55 1.26
CA ASP A 283 16.71 -8.95 0.89
C ASP A 283 15.37 -9.57 1.32
N GLU A 284 14.91 -9.26 2.52
CA GLU A 284 13.60 -9.62 3.03
C GLU A 284 12.45 -8.92 2.30
N ALA A 285 12.63 -7.63 1.98
CA ALA A 285 11.69 -6.89 1.15
C ALA A 285 11.54 -7.55 -0.23
N MET A 286 12.65 -7.93 -0.87
CA MET A 286 12.66 -8.68 -2.13
C MET A 286 11.97 -10.03 -2.02
N ASP A 287 12.23 -10.78 -0.96
CA ASP A 287 11.60 -12.10 -0.74
C ASP A 287 10.07 -11.95 -0.60
N LEU A 288 9.59 -10.89 0.06
CA LEU A 288 8.16 -10.59 0.18
C LEU A 288 7.51 -10.25 -1.16
N ILE A 289 8.05 -9.28 -1.91
CA ILE A 289 7.42 -8.80 -3.16
C ILE A 289 7.63 -9.74 -4.34
N THR A 290 8.45 -10.77 -4.19
CA THR A 290 8.60 -11.85 -5.19
C THR A 290 7.98 -13.16 -4.71
N SER A 291 7.26 -13.12 -3.59
CA SER A 291 6.49 -14.27 -3.11
C SER A 291 5.39 -14.64 -4.11
N TRP A 292 5.15 -15.94 -4.23
CA TRP A 292 4.12 -16.47 -5.09
C TRP A 292 2.74 -16.25 -4.45
N GLY A 293 1.72 -15.95 -5.26
CA GLY A 293 0.34 -15.81 -4.78
C GLY A 293 -0.12 -14.37 -4.51
N GLN A 294 0.54 -13.36 -5.07
CA GLN A 294 -0.01 -12.00 -5.23
C GLN A 294 -1.15 -12.02 -6.23
N ALA A 295 -2.22 -11.29 -5.92
CA ALA A 295 -3.44 -11.29 -6.71
C ALA A 295 -3.39 -10.39 -7.95
N GLY A 296 -2.65 -9.27 -7.85
CA GLY A 296 -2.39 -8.36 -8.96
C GLY A 296 -0.89 -8.30 -9.29
N GLY A 297 -0.50 -7.25 -10.01
CA GLY A 297 0.90 -6.97 -10.29
C GLY A 297 1.23 -5.52 -10.07
N HIS A 298 2.39 -5.31 -9.45
CA HIS A 298 2.87 -4.00 -9.05
C HIS A 298 4.35 -3.86 -9.40
N ASN A 299 4.74 -2.62 -9.68
CA ASN A 299 6.14 -2.24 -9.81
C ASN A 299 6.57 -1.60 -8.48
N TYR A 300 7.60 -2.13 -7.85
CA TYR A 300 8.14 -1.70 -6.56
C TYR A 300 9.50 -1.02 -6.76
N GLN A 301 9.64 0.17 -6.20
CA GLN A 301 10.94 0.82 -6.01
C GLN A 301 11.36 0.58 -4.57
N LEU A 302 12.35 -0.29 -4.37
CA LEU A 302 12.91 -0.54 -3.05
C LEU A 302 14.20 0.25 -2.88
N PHE A 303 14.36 0.92 -1.74
CA PHE A 303 15.53 1.75 -1.47
C PHE A 303 16.07 1.51 -0.06
N ASP A 304 17.30 1.01 0.02
CA ASP A 304 18.11 1.03 1.24
C ASP A 304 18.93 2.33 1.24
N TYR A 305 18.48 3.32 2.00
CA TYR A 305 19.12 4.64 2.05
C TYR A 305 20.38 4.66 2.91
N VAL A 306 20.63 3.62 3.72
CA VAL A 306 21.86 3.47 4.51
C VAL A 306 22.98 2.94 3.61
N GLN A 307 22.71 1.88 2.86
CA GLN A 307 23.65 1.28 1.91
C GLN A 307 23.65 1.96 0.54
N ARG A 308 22.72 2.89 0.29
CA ARG A 308 22.53 3.58 -1.00
C ARG A 308 22.31 2.59 -2.14
N ARG A 309 21.42 1.61 -1.92
CA ARG A 309 21.03 0.60 -2.92
C ARG A 309 19.57 0.82 -3.30
N GLY A 310 19.29 0.86 -4.60
CA GLY A 310 17.94 0.94 -5.14
C GLY A 310 17.67 -0.24 -6.05
N LEU A 311 16.45 -0.78 -6.02
CA LEU A 311 15.96 -1.84 -6.90
C LEU A 311 14.63 -1.37 -7.51
N ASN A 312 14.47 -1.58 -8.82
CA ASN A 312 13.18 -1.43 -9.50
C ASN A 312 12.71 -2.83 -9.89
N VAL A 313 11.54 -3.25 -9.41
CA VAL A 313 11.09 -4.64 -9.53
C VAL A 313 9.64 -4.65 -9.98
N GLU A 314 9.37 -5.21 -11.15
CA GLU A 314 8.00 -5.58 -11.54
C GLU A 314 7.73 -6.99 -11.06
N ALA A 315 6.64 -7.17 -10.31
CA ALA A 315 6.20 -8.45 -9.80
C ALA A 315 4.73 -8.69 -10.15
N ALA A 316 4.46 -9.87 -10.71
CA ALA A 316 3.15 -10.42 -11.00
C ALA A 316 3.27 -11.95 -10.98
N ASN A 317 2.15 -12.66 -10.78
CA ASN A 317 2.12 -14.14 -10.79
C ASN A 317 1.60 -14.71 -12.10
#